data_AF-A0A2N1NL09-F1
#
_entry.id   AF-A0A2N1NL09-F1
#
_cell.length_a   1.000
_cell.length_b   1.000
_cell.length_c   1.000
_cell.angle_alpha   90.00
_cell.angle_beta   90.00
_cell.angle_gamma   90.00
#
_symmetry.space_group_name_H-M   'P 1'
#
loop_
_entity.id
_entity.type
_entity.pdbx_description
1 polymer ?
#
loop_
_entity_poly.entity_id
_entity_poly.type
_entity_poly.pdbx_seq_one_letter_code
_entity_poly.pdbx_strand_id
1 'polypeptide(L)'
;MDFNAFTKDKPLGHCTFEVTKELVKEVSPNVFEGTPNGIDKWANLSIQGKLHYKAKFSPLTLSSLPKPTPDFLANLKEKPFDKSTLYVLITLQAPNGSFPPSDTLANLFGYSSTNELFELYKNHVHDDRVVNNTNKTIWTTSMVLWFLRYLLKEHRSEWGGIYERSERYITKELGGDLEIEEIVIAGGRKAVRERFEIKVVDDKQIITRENVKTHDVTRIIRHQTSTGAFQASDELAKLMSFNSSGQLRTALTRHINSQSKSAKITNYETQVWVTILVLYYFRLVGVDHKTEWEESYLRAYKWLWVQFKGKEKIEQEAFKIIESFVKERYSVKEDVMQLDEQFIKHIADKIDFIKKGGVSVSRGISAKKLHGVARIHIVSAKNLMKADSWFGGGASDPYVKIIGLSSGEVYGETRVVYNNINPEWNQVFYIPIYDLNDKIKIQIYDYNAFFKHVTLGSYVLDLKDFVKVLSNGAVTGKKLDTTCELRPNKGKLHFIADFHSYSEQDYTTTIISKSTITIQHLYILITYQRPDGGFELNDRLAKLLNFDTKEELVKSFTAYIERENDDRVKALHIDTWGTALLTAFLKTLLWEHRQEWMTTYTKAETYICHRTFQIH
;
A
#
# COMPACT_ATOMS: atom_id res chain seq x y z
N MET A 1 -26.03 12.89 31.18
CA MET A 1 -26.06 13.67 29.92
C MET A 1 -24.74 13.45 29.23
N ASP A 2 -24.75 12.66 28.16
CA ASP A 2 -23.53 12.34 27.40
C ASP A 2 -23.15 13.54 26.54
N PHE A 3 -22.07 14.24 26.93
CA PHE A 3 -21.56 15.42 26.24
C PHE A 3 -21.14 15.13 24.80
N ASN A 4 -20.77 13.86 24.49
CA ASN A 4 -20.39 13.44 23.14
C ASN A 4 -21.56 13.39 22.16
N ALA A 5 -22.79 13.26 22.65
CA ALA A 5 -23.99 13.27 21.81
C ALA A 5 -24.35 14.68 21.31
N PHE A 6 -23.87 15.75 21.97
CA PHE A 6 -24.23 17.13 21.62
C PHE A 6 -23.27 17.79 20.61
N THR A 7 -22.07 17.25 20.44
CA THR A 7 -21.00 17.83 19.60
C THR A 7 -20.71 17.06 18.32
N LYS A 8 -21.33 15.88 18.12
CA LYS A 8 -20.95 14.96 17.03
C LYS A 8 -21.18 15.54 15.62
N ASP A 9 -22.11 16.49 15.47
CA ASP A 9 -22.50 17.06 14.16
C ASP A 9 -22.55 18.59 14.11
N LYS A 10 -21.93 19.30 15.07
CA LYS A 10 -21.88 20.78 15.03
C LYS A 10 -20.45 21.27 14.83
N PRO A 11 -20.19 22.16 13.85
CA PRO A 11 -18.86 22.72 13.64
C PRO A 11 -18.41 23.52 14.88
N LEU A 12 -17.16 23.31 15.31
CA LEU A 12 -16.58 23.93 16.51
C LEU A 12 -16.53 25.47 16.44
N GLY A 13 -16.63 26.04 15.24
CA GLY A 13 -16.78 27.48 14.98
C GLY A 13 -17.06 27.70 13.49
N HIS A 14 -17.46 28.90 13.10
CA HIS A 14 -17.64 29.26 11.70
C HIS A 14 -16.93 30.57 11.37
N CYS A 15 -16.48 30.67 10.11
CA CYS A 15 -15.93 31.88 9.52
C CYS A 15 -16.77 32.17 8.27
N THR A 16 -17.45 33.32 8.25
CA THR A 16 -18.26 33.73 7.11
C THR A 16 -17.38 34.48 6.12
N PHE A 17 -17.30 33.97 4.90
CA PHE A 17 -16.64 34.62 3.78
C PHE A 17 -17.69 35.39 2.98
N GLU A 18 -17.76 36.69 3.21
CA GLU A 18 -18.49 37.57 2.29
C GLU A 18 -17.53 38.05 1.21
N VAL A 19 -17.98 38.01 -0.06
CA VAL A 19 -17.24 38.65 -1.15
C VAL A 19 -17.38 40.15 -0.97
N THR A 20 -16.44 40.74 -0.22
CA THR A 20 -16.42 42.17 0.06
C THR A 20 -15.65 42.93 -1.02
N LYS A 21 -15.71 44.27 -0.96
CA LYS A 21 -14.88 45.18 -1.78
C LYS A 21 -13.37 44.96 -1.63
N GLU A 22 -12.93 44.18 -0.64
CA GLU A 22 -11.51 43.84 -0.46
C GLU A 22 -11.01 42.77 -1.45
N LEU A 23 -11.91 41.88 -1.90
CA LEU A 23 -11.58 40.82 -2.84
C LEU A 23 -11.85 41.22 -4.29
N VAL A 24 -12.85 42.08 -4.51
CA VAL A 24 -13.33 42.50 -5.83
C VAL A 24 -13.50 44.01 -5.94
N LYS A 25 -13.18 44.55 -7.12
CA LYS A 25 -13.45 45.93 -7.51
C LYS A 25 -14.41 45.94 -8.69
N GLU A 26 -15.51 46.68 -8.59
CA GLU A 26 -16.37 46.94 -9.75
C GLU A 26 -15.65 47.88 -10.71
N VAL A 27 -15.47 47.44 -11.96
CA VAL A 27 -14.76 48.19 -13.01
C VAL A 27 -15.72 48.78 -14.05
N SER A 28 -16.91 48.20 -14.20
CA SER A 28 -18.05 48.75 -14.94
C SER A 28 -19.35 48.14 -14.40
N PRO A 29 -20.55 48.64 -14.76
CA PRO A 29 -21.81 48.11 -14.22
C PRO A 29 -21.89 46.59 -14.35
N ASN A 30 -22.02 45.89 -13.23
CA ASN A 30 -22.05 44.42 -13.12
C ASN A 30 -20.78 43.68 -13.60
N VAL A 31 -19.64 44.36 -13.71
CA VAL A 31 -18.34 43.76 -14.07
C VAL A 31 -17.36 43.99 -12.93
N PHE A 32 -16.87 42.90 -12.36
CA PHE A 32 -15.99 42.90 -11.20
C PHE A 32 -14.64 42.31 -11.57
N GLU A 33 -13.55 42.94 -11.14
CA GLU A 33 -12.19 42.41 -11.25
C GLU A 33 -11.63 42.08 -9.86
N GLY A 34 -10.77 41.06 -9.80
CA GLY A 34 -10.10 40.69 -8.56
C GLY A 34 -8.95 41.64 -8.23
N THR A 35 -8.70 41.89 -6.95
CA THR A 35 -7.49 42.62 -6.55
C THR A 35 -6.24 41.76 -6.86
N PRO A 36 -5.14 42.32 -7.43
CA PRO A 36 -4.00 41.52 -7.93
C PRO A 36 -3.39 40.56 -6.89
N ASN A 37 -3.38 41.02 -5.63
CA ASN A 37 -2.77 40.33 -4.49
C ASN A 37 -3.76 39.43 -3.72
N GLY A 38 -5.06 39.49 -4.01
CA GLY A 38 -6.09 38.82 -3.22
C GLY A 38 -6.06 39.24 -1.74
N ILE A 39 -6.52 38.35 -0.88
CA ILE A 39 -6.49 38.48 0.59
C ILE A 39 -5.60 37.37 1.15
N ASP A 40 -4.71 37.73 2.07
CA ASP A 40 -3.85 36.82 2.86
C ASP A 40 -3.91 37.32 4.30
N LYS A 41 -4.85 36.80 5.09
CA LYS A 41 -5.23 37.37 6.39
C LYS A 41 -5.55 36.29 7.41
N TRP A 42 -5.44 36.66 8.69
CA TRP A 42 -5.99 35.90 9.80
C TRP A 42 -7.43 36.35 10.11
N ALA A 43 -8.39 35.43 10.10
CA ALA A 43 -9.73 35.64 10.65
C ALA A 43 -9.80 35.12 12.09
N ASN A 44 -10.49 35.85 12.96
CA ASN A 44 -10.88 35.32 14.25
C ASN A 44 -12.05 34.35 14.06
N LEU A 45 -11.99 33.20 14.72
CA LEU A 45 -13.12 32.28 14.75
C LEU A 45 -14.21 32.82 15.68
N SER A 46 -15.44 32.34 15.50
CA SER A 46 -16.55 32.61 16.44
C SER A 46 -16.32 32.02 17.85
N ILE A 47 -15.27 31.20 18.00
CA ILE A 47 -14.75 30.64 19.24
C ILE A 47 -13.28 31.06 19.43
N GLN A 48 -12.62 30.57 20.48
CA GLN A 48 -11.19 30.82 20.69
C GLN A 48 -10.33 30.22 19.56
N GLY A 49 -9.60 31.08 18.84
CA GLY A 49 -8.67 30.68 17.78
C GLY A 49 -8.66 31.66 16.59
N LYS A 50 -7.70 31.47 15.68
CA LYS A 50 -7.61 32.22 14.43
C LYS A 50 -7.40 31.27 13.25
N LEU A 51 -8.00 31.57 12.11
CA LEU A 51 -7.82 30.87 10.84
C LEU A 51 -7.02 31.76 9.89
N HIS A 52 -5.85 31.29 9.44
CA HIS A 52 -5.14 31.93 8.35
C HIS A 52 -5.71 31.45 7.02
N TYR A 53 -6.12 32.38 6.17
CA TYR A 53 -6.66 32.04 4.85
C TYR A 53 -6.11 32.93 3.76
N LYS A 54 -6.03 32.35 2.56
CA LYS A 54 -5.75 33.06 1.31
C LYS A 54 -6.95 32.95 0.40
N ALA A 55 -7.41 34.08 -0.12
CA ALA A 55 -8.52 34.14 -1.06
C ALA A 55 -8.16 35.02 -2.25
N LYS A 56 -8.55 34.61 -3.46
CA LYS A 56 -8.37 35.41 -4.68
C LYS A 56 -9.61 35.28 -5.54
N PHE A 57 -10.16 36.41 -5.99
CA PHE A 57 -11.25 36.42 -6.95
C PHE A 57 -10.70 36.32 -8.37
N SER A 58 -11.27 35.43 -9.16
CA SER A 58 -11.00 35.32 -10.60
C SER A 58 -12.31 35.54 -11.33
N PRO A 59 -12.47 36.65 -12.09
CA PRO A 59 -13.69 36.88 -12.84
C PRO A 59 -13.90 35.76 -13.87
N LEU A 60 -15.10 35.18 -13.86
CA LEU A 60 -15.51 34.21 -14.88
C LEU A 60 -15.90 34.97 -16.15
N THR A 61 -15.00 35.05 -17.12
CA THR A 61 -15.38 35.50 -18.47
C THR A 61 -16.06 34.36 -19.20
N LEU A 62 -17.36 34.13 -18.97
CA LEU A 62 -18.13 33.10 -19.70
C LEU A 62 -18.10 33.30 -21.24
N SER A 63 -17.83 34.52 -21.71
CA SER A 63 -17.58 34.83 -23.12
C SER A 63 -16.30 34.20 -23.69
N SER A 64 -15.39 33.68 -22.84
CA SER A 64 -14.16 33.01 -23.28
C SER A 64 -14.33 31.52 -23.53
N LEU A 65 -15.42 30.90 -23.07
CA LEU A 65 -15.70 29.48 -23.32
C LEU A 65 -16.05 29.25 -24.79
N PRO A 66 -15.54 28.16 -25.41
CA PRO A 66 -15.96 27.79 -26.75
C PRO A 66 -17.45 27.50 -26.76
N LYS A 67 -18.21 28.17 -27.63
CA LYS A 67 -19.62 27.85 -27.86
C LYS A 67 -19.72 26.65 -28.80
N PRO A 68 -20.77 25.81 -28.68
CA PRO A 68 -21.03 24.78 -29.68
C PRO A 68 -21.26 25.44 -31.05
N THR A 69 -20.40 25.06 -31.99
CA THR A 69 -20.46 25.49 -33.39
C THR A 69 -20.17 24.28 -34.28
N PRO A 70 -20.59 24.27 -35.57
CA PRO A 70 -20.20 23.22 -36.51
C PRO A 70 -18.68 22.97 -36.52
N ASP A 71 -17.89 24.03 -36.35
CA ASP A 71 -16.42 23.98 -36.31
C ASP A 71 -15.82 23.99 -34.90
N PHE A 72 -16.53 23.49 -33.89
CA PHE A 72 -16.11 23.53 -32.47
C PHE A 72 -14.65 23.09 -32.24
N LEU A 73 -14.22 22.02 -32.91
CA LEU A 73 -12.85 21.51 -32.77
C LEU A 73 -11.80 22.41 -33.44
N ALA A 74 -12.16 23.08 -34.54
CA ALA A 74 -11.29 24.07 -35.16
C ALA A 74 -11.15 25.30 -34.25
N ASN A 75 -12.26 25.76 -33.68
CA ASN A 75 -12.27 26.86 -32.71
C ASN A 75 -11.45 26.55 -31.45
N LEU A 76 -11.46 25.28 -30.99
CA LEU A 76 -10.64 24.83 -29.87
C LEU A 76 -9.13 24.81 -30.21
N LYS A 77 -8.76 24.55 -31.47
CA LYS A 77 -7.36 24.63 -31.94
C LYS A 77 -6.85 26.07 -31.95
N GLU A 78 -7.72 27.03 -32.26
CA GLU A 78 -7.39 28.47 -32.21
C GLU A 78 -7.39 29.02 -30.77
N LYS A 79 -8.30 28.54 -29.92
CA LYS A 79 -8.42 28.93 -28.52
C LYS A 79 -8.64 27.72 -27.60
N PRO A 80 -7.57 27.10 -27.10
CA PRO A 80 -7.66 25.91 -26.26
C PRO A 80 -8.26 26.24 -24.89
N PHE A 81 -8.73 25.20 -24.18
CA PHE A 81 -9.21 25.36 -22.81
C PHE A 81 -8.12 25.93 -21.91
N ASP A 82 -8.50 26.95 -21.15
CA ASP A 82 -7.63 27.66 -20.22
C ASP A 82 -8.13 27.51 -18.78
N LYS A 83 -7.47 28.20 -17.86
CA LYS A 83 -7.81 28.19 -16.43
C LYS A 83 -9.27 28.58 -16.12
N SER A 84 -9.90 29.39 -16.96
CA SER A 84 -11.32 29.76 -16.82
C SER A 84 -12.22 28.55 -16.98
N THR A 85 -11.84 27.60 -17.85
CA THR A 85 -12.56 26.34 -18.04
C THR A 85 -12.54 25.49 -16.76
N LEU A 86 -11.40 25.47 -16.06
CA LEU A 86 -11.30 24.79 -14.77
C LEU A 86 -12.25 25.42 -13.73
N TYR A 87 -12.32 26.75 -13.65
CA TYR A 87 -13.23 27.42 -12.72
C TYR A 87 -14.70 27.15 -13.04
N VAL A 88 -15.06 27.06 -14.32
CA VAL A 88 -16.41 26.65 -14.72
C VAL A 88 -16.70 25.23 -14.26
N LEU A 89 -15.77 24.28 -14.46
CA LEU A 89 -15.93 22.93 -13.93
C LEU A 89 -16.08 22.93 -12.40
N ILE A 90 -15.31 23.73 -11.67
CA ILE A 90 -15.49 23.88 -10.21
C ILE A 90 -16.94 24.26 -9.86
N THR A 91 -17.53 25.21 -10.59
CA THR A 91 -18.91 25.64 -10.33
C THR A 91 -19.96 24.59 -10.70
N LEU A 92 -19.64 23.66 -11.60
CA LEU A 92 -20.54 22.58 -12.02
C LEU A 92 -20.49 21.36 -11.10
N GLN A 93 -19.50 21.27 -10.19
CA GLN A 93 -19.39 20.14 -9.27
C GLN A 93 -20.41 20.27 -8.13
N ALA A 94 -21.27 19.26 -7.99
CA ALA A 94 -22.21 19.19 -6.88
C ALA A 94 -21.49 18.88 -5.54
N PRO A 95 -22.10 19.19 -4.37
CA PRO A 95 -21.46 18.99 -3.07
C PRO A 95 -21.03 17.54 -2.78
N ASN A 96 -21.71 16.55 -3.38
CA ASN A 96 -21.37 15.13 -3.27
C ASN A 96 -20.16 14.72 -4.13
N GLY A 97 -19.54 15.65 -4.87
CA GLY A 97 -18.41 15.40 -5.78
C GLY A 97 -18.80 15.05 -7.21
N SER A 98 -20.09 14.90 -7.52
CA SER A 98 -20.55 14.55 -8.86
C SER A 98 -20.58 15.74 -9.81
N PHE A 99 -20.68 15.47 -11.11
CA PHE A 99 -20.96 16.45 -12.15
C PHE A 99 -22.31 16.14 -12.80
N PRO A 100 -23.42 16.73 -12.31
CA PRO A 100 -24.72 16.53 -12.91
C PRO A 100 -24.75 16.97 -14.39
N PRO A 101 -25.50 16.26 -15.25
CA PRO A 101 -25.68 16.69 -16.63
C PRO A 101 -26.29 18.10 -16.68
N SER A 102 -25.70 18.98 -17.49
CA SER A 102 -26.18 20.34 -17.72
C SER A 102 -25.82 20.81 -19.13
N ASP A 103 -26.55 21.78 -19.66
CA ASP A 103 -26.25 22.36 -20.98
C ASP A 103 -24.87 23.03 -20.99
N THR A 104 -24.44 23.60 -19.85
CA THR A 104 -23.09 24.14 -19.70
C THR A 104 -22.03 23.05 -19.85
N LEU A 105 -22.27 21.87 -19.27
CA LEU A 105 -21.37 20.72 -19.44
C LEU A 105 -21.41 20.19 -20.87
N ALA A 106 -22.58 20.13 -21.52
CA ALA A 106 -22.68 19.77 -22.94
C ALA A 106 -21.89 20.72 -23.84
N ASN A 107 -21.96 22.03 -23.57
CA ASN A 107 -21.23 23.06 -24.30
C ASN A 107 -19.70 22.89 -24.18
N LEU A 108 -19.19 22.46 -23.02
CA LEU A 108 -17.76 22.16 -22.85
C LEU A 108 -17.30 21.00 -23.76
N PHE A 109 -18.20 20.11 -24.13
CA PHE A 109 -17.96 19.07 -25.13
C PHE A 109 -18.40 19.50 -26.52
N GLY A 110 -18.83 20.75 -26.73
CA GLY A 110 -19.28 21.26 -28.02
C GLY A 110 -20.59 20.65 -28.52
N TYR A 111 -21.44 20.20 -27.60
CA TYR A 111 -22.79 19.75 -27.89
C TYR A 111 -23.80 20.76 -27.36
N SER A 112 -24.94 20.87 -28.03
CA SER A 112 -26.02 21.80 -27.65
C SER A 112 -26.95 21.20 -26.59
N SER A 113 -26.86 19.89 -26.35
CA SER A 113 -27.72 19.18 -25.39
C SER A 113 -26.99 18.06 -24.65
N THR A 114 -27.48 17.74 -23.45
CA THR A 114 -27.00 16.60 -22.65
C THR A 114 -27.30 15.25 -23.29
N ASN A 115 -28.31 15.16 -24.15
CA ASN A 115 -28.64 13.92 -24.87
C ASN A 115 -27.51 13.52 -25.83
N GLU A 116 -26.90 14.47 -26.53
CA GLU A 116 -25.77 14.21 -27.43
C GLU A 116 -24.53 13.71 -26.67
N LEU A 117 -24.30 14.22 -25.44
CA LEU A 117 -23.28 13.69 -24.54
C LEU A 117 -23.55 12.22 -24.19
N PHE A 118 -24.81 11.86 -23.94
CA PHE A 118 -25.17 10.49 -23.59
C PHE A 118 -25.04 9.54 -24.78
N GLU A 119 -25.39 9.98 -25.99
CA GLU A 119 -25.19 9.18 -27.20
C GLU A 119 -23.69 8.98 -27.50
N LEU A 120 -22.86 10.03 -27.34
CA LEU A 120 -21.39 9.88 -27.41
C LEU A 120 -20.89 8.83 -26.42
N TYR A 121 -21.42 8.83 -25.20
CA TYR A 121 -21.02 7.85 -24.18
C TYR A 121 -21.45 6.42 -24.53
N LYS A 122 -22.70 6.24 -25.01
CA LYS A 122 -23.26 4.95 -25.44
C LYS A 122 -22.54 4.34 -26.64
N ASN A 123 -21.95 5.15 -27.51
CA ASN A 123 -21.11 4.65 -28.62
C ASN A 123 -19.91 3.83 -28.13
N HIS A 124 -19.52 3.96 -26.86
CA HIS A 124 -18.35 3.29 -26.28
C HIS A 124 -18.65 2.30 -25.17
N VAL A 125 -19.86 2.31 -24.65
CA VAL A 125 -20.31 1.47 -23.53
C VAL A 125 -21.62 0.81 -23.91
N HIS A 126 -21.58 -0.51 -24.06
CA HIS A 126 -22.73 -1.34 -24.40
C HIS A 126 -23.12 -2.31 -23.27
N ASP A 127 -22.42 -2.29 -22.13
CA ASP A 127 -22.74 -3.15 -21.00
C ASP A 127 -24.07 -2.70 -20.38
N ASP A 128 -25.07 -3.57 -20.40
CA ASP A 128 -26.43 -3.27 -19.91
C ASP A 128 -26.44 -2.88 -18.42
N ARG A 129 -25.50 -3.39 -17.61
CA ARG A 129 -25.37 -3.01 -16.20
C ARG A 129 -24.99 -1.53 -16.06
N VAL A 130 -24.26 -0.99 -17.04
CA VAL A 130 -23.94 0.45 -17.08
C VAL A 130 -25.04 1.23 -17.80
N VAL A 131 -25.43 0.80 -19.01
CA VAL A 131 -26.35 1.57 -19.86
C VAL A 131 -27.73 1.74 -19.21
N ASN A 132 -28.23 0.68 -18.57
CA ASN A 132 -29.58 0.63 -18.03
C ASN A 132 -29.64 0.82 -16.51
N ASN A 133 -28.61 0.41 -15.76
CA ASN A 133 -28.65 0.41 -14.29
C ASN A 133 -27.78 1.49 -13.61
N THR A 134 -27.10 2.36 -14.37
CA THR A 134 -26.39 3.51 -13.78
C THR A 134 -27.04 4.84 -14.15
N ASN A 135 -26.97 5.81 -13.24
CA ASN A 135 -27.49 7.15 -13.49
C ASN A 135 -26.58 7.90 -14.49
N LYS A 136 -27.15 8.87 -15.22
CA LYS A 136 -26.41 9.66 -16.23
C LYS A 136 -25.39 10.63 -15.61
N THR A 137 -25.50 10.90 -14.32
CA THR A 137 -24.52 11.69 -13.54
C THR A 137 -23.19 10.96 -13.42
N ILE A 138 -23.19 9.63 -13.30
CA ILE A 138 -21.98 8.80 -13.30
C ILE A 138 -21.24 8.94 -14.64
N TRP A 139 -21.98 8.97 -15.76
CA TRP A 139 -21.40 9.07 -17.10
C TRP A 139 -20.70 10.42 -17.29
N THR A 140 -21.42 11.50 -17.01
CA THR A 140 -20.90 12.87 -17.08
C THR A 140 -19.75 13.10 -16.11
N THR A 141 -19.83 12.58 -14.88
CA THR A 141 -18.71 12.61 -13.91
C THR A 141 -17.48 11.89 -14.46
N SER A 142 -17.64 10.70 -15.05
CA SER A 142 -16.53 9.95 -15.64
C SER A 142 -15.89 10.67 -16.85
N MET A 143 -16.70 11.32 -17.69
CA MET A 143 -16.22 12.13 -18.81
C MET A 143 -15.44 13.36 -18.31
N VAL A 144 -15.90 14.02 -17.25
CA VAL A 144 -15.19 15.17 -16.66
C VAL A 144 -13.85 14.76 -16.05
N LEU A 145 -13.75 13.60 -15.39
CA LEU A 145 -12.47 13.08 -14.87
C LEU A 145 -11.41 12.98 -15.99
N TRP A 146 -11.81 12.50 -17.18
CA TRP A 146 -10.90 12.39 -18.32
C TRP A 146 -10.68 13.72 -19.05
N PHE A 147 -11.67 14.60 -19.08
CA PHE A 147 -11.51 15.97 -19.56
C PHE A 147 -10.43 16.71 -18.76
N LEU A 148 -10.50 16.66 -17.41
CA LEU A 148 -9.50 17.25 -16.52
C LEU A 148 -8.10 16.68 -16.81
N ARG A 149 -7.99 15.36 -16.94
CA ARG A 149 -6.72 14.66 -17.17
C ARG A 149 -6.08 14.97 -18.51
N TYR A 150 -6.86 15.07 -19.58
CA TYR A 150 -6.31 15.27 -20.92
C TYR A 150 -6.18 16.73 -21.30
N LEU A 151 -7.20 17.54 -21.04
CA LEU A 151 -7.32 18.89 -21.60
C LEU A 151 -6.91 19.98 -20.60
N LEU A 152 -6.89 19.67 -19.30
CA LEU A 152 -6.48 20.61 -18.24
C LEU A 152 -5.27 20.09 -17.45
N LYS A 153 -4.42 19.26 -18.07
CA LYS A 153 -3.24 18.65 -17.45
C LYS A 153 -2.27 19.65 -16.81
N GLU A 154 -2.14 20.84 -17.39
CA GLU A 154 -1.25 21.91 -16.92
C GLU A 154 -1.74 22.55 -15.61
N HIS A 155 -3.01 22.34 -15.24
CA HIS A 155 -3.63 22.86 -14.01
C HIS A 155 -3.86 21.78 -12.94
N ARG A 156 -3.10 20.68 -13.00
CA ARG A 156 -3.29 19.49 -12.16
C ARG A 156 -3.24 19.75 -10.65
N SER A 157 -2.36 20.62 -10.19
CA SER A 157 -2.27 21.00 -8.77
C SER A 157 -3.55 21.67 -8.26
N GLU A 158 -4.35 22.25 -9.15
CA GLU A 158 -5.55 23.02 -8.78
C GLU A 158 -6.82 22.16 -8.78
N TRP A 159 -6.90 21.14 -9.64
CA TRP A 159 -8.09 20.28 -9.73
C TRP A 159 -8.01 18.97 -8.94
N GLY A 160 -6.88 18.65 -8.30
CA GLY A 160 -6.71 17.39 -7.56
C GLY A 160 -7.83 17.09 -6.55
N GLY A 161 -8.26 18.09 -5.77
CA GLY A 161 -9.34 17.91 -4.80
C GLY A 161 -10.73 17.73 -5.45
N ILE A 162 -10.96 18.29 -6.63
CA ILE A 162 -12.19 18.08 -7.41
C ILE A 162 -12.24 16.62 -7.87
N TYR A 163 -11.12 16.16 -8.42
CA TYR A 163 -10.94 14.82 -8.96
C TYR A 163 -11.18 13.73 -7.90
N GLU A 164 -10.58 13.88 -6.71
CA GLU A 164 -10.74 12.94 -5.60
C GLU A 164 -12.20 12.85 -5.09
N ARG A 165 -12.91 13.97 -5.06
CA ARG A 165 -14.34 13.98 -4.69
C ARG A 165 -15.20 13.24 -5.72
N SER A 166 -14.88 13.40 -7.01
CA SER A 166 -15.59 12.73 -8.10
C SER A 166 -15.33 11.23 -8.17
N GLU A 167 -14.12 10.77 -7.88
CA GLU A 167 -13.84 9.33 -7.74
C GLU A 167 -14.61 8.72 -6.57
N ARG A 168 -14.57 9.35 -5.39
CA ARG A 168 -15.35 8.89 -4.23
C ARG A 168 -16.85 8.83 -4.51
N TYR A 169 -17.39 9.76 -5.29
CA TYR A 169 -18.77 9.71 -5.75
C TYR A 169 -19.05 8.47 -6.61
N ILE A 170 -18.25 8.23 -7.66
CA ILE A 170 -18.46 7.09 -8.56
C ILE A 170 -18.36 5.76 -7.79
N THR A 171 -17.31 5.57 -7.00
CA THR A 171 -17.13 4.34 -6.20
C THR A 171 -18.29 4.11 -5.24
N LYS A 172 -18.79 5.17 -4.58
CA LYS A 172 -19.92 5.09 -3.65
C LYS A 172 -21.22 4.72 -4.36
N GLU A 173 -21.54 5.36 -5.49
CA GLU A 173 -22.79 5.13 -6.22
C GLU A 173 -22.83 3.75 -6.89
N LEU A 174 -21.67 3.21 -7.27
CA LEU A 174 -21.55 1.87 -7.86
C LEU A 174 -21.41 0.77 -6.80
N GLY A 175 -21.53 1.10 -5.51
CA GLY A 175 -21.45 0.13 -4.41
C GLY A 175 -20.09 -0.57 -4.29
N GLY A 176 -19.02 0.01 -4.85
CA GLY A 176 -17.70 -0.61 -4.91
C GLY A 176 -17.58 -1.77 -5.91
N ASP A 177 -18.51 -1.91 -6.87
CA ASP A 177 -18.37 -2.85 -7.99
C ASP A 177 -17.27 -2.38 -8.95
N LEU A 178 -16.07 -2.90 -8.71
CA LEU A 178 -14.86 -2.53 -9.46
C LEU A 178 -14.95 -2.85 -10.96
N GLU A 179 -15.78 -3.83 -11.37
CA GLU A 179 -15.95 -4.16 -12.79
C GLU A 179 -16.79 -3.10 -13.50
N ILE A 180 -17.92 -2.71 -12.90
CA ILE A 180 -18.79 -1.66 -13.43
C ILE A 180 -18.09 -0.30 -13.38
N GLU A 181 -17.34 -0.01 -12.31
CA GLU A 181 -16.53 1.20 -12.18
C GLU A 181 -15.48 1.30 -13.28
N GLU A 182 -14.79 0.20 -13.61
CA GLU A 182 -13.83 0.17 -14.70
C GLU A 182 -14.50 0.46 -16.05
N ILE A 183 -15.65 -0.16 -16.34
CA ILE A 183 -16.38 0.05 -17.59
C ILE A 183 -16.82 1.52 -17.70
N VAL A 184 -17.29 2.11 -16.61
CA VAL A 184 -17.67 3.53 -16.54
C VAL A 184 -16.46 4.43 -16.81
N ILE A 185 -15.36 4.23 -16.10
CA ILE A 185 -14.15 5.04 -16.26
C ILE A 185 -13.58 4.87 -17.68
N ALA A 186 -13.57 3.66 -18.23
CA ALA A 186 -13.11 3.41 -19.60
C ALA A 186 -14.05 4.02 -20.66
N GLY A 187 -15.36 4.03 -20.41
CA GLY A 187 -16.36 4.69 -21.24
C GLY A 187 -16.12 6.19 -21.35
N GLY A 188 -15.97 6.86 -20.20
CA GLY A 188 -15.62 8.28 -20.15
C GLY A 188 -14.31 8.59 -20.87
N ARG A 189 -13.30 7.71 -20.73
CA ARG A 189 -12.00 7.85 -21.42
C ARG A 189 -12.17 7.87 -22.94
N LYS A 190 -12.90 6.88 -23.48
CA LYS A 190 -13.10 6.72 -24.93
C LYS A 190 -13.91 7.88 -25.50
N ALA A 191 -14.98 8.27 -24.81
CA ALA A 191 -15.82 9.41 -25.20
C ALA A 191 -15.02 10.71 -25.32
N VAL A 192 -14.17 11.02 -24.32
CA VAL A 192 -13.31 12.21 -24.37
C VAL A 192 -12.24 12.09 -25.48
N ARG A 193 -11.65 10.91 -25.68
CA ARG A 193 -10.64 10.70 -26.73
C ARG A 193 -11.22 10.91 -28.13
N GLU A 194 -12.35 10.27 -28.42
CA GLU A 194 -13.06 10.43 -29.70
C GLU A 194 -13.42 11.90 -29.89
N ARG A 195 -14.05 12.50 -28.88
CA ARG A 195 -14.59 13.85 -29.03
C ARG A 195 -13.52 14.89 -29.33
N PHE A 196 -12.37 14.82 -28.67
CA PHE A 196 -11.33 15.84 -28.79
C PHE A 196 -10.16 15.43 -29.69
N GLU A 197 -10.35 14.43 -30.55
CA GLU A 197 -9.32 13.91 -31.48
C GLU A 197 -7.97 13.60 -30.78
N ILE A 198 -8.03 13.13 -29.53
CA ILE A 198 -6.83 12.96 -28.70
C ILE A 198 -6.07 11.73 -29.19
N LYS A 199 -5.08 11.98 -30.06
CA LYS A 199 -4.08 11.01 -30.48
C LYS A 199 -3.13 10.72 -29.32
N VAL A 200 -3.56 9.87 -28.41
CA VAL A 200 -2.62 9.11 -27.61
C VAL A 200 -2.13 7.98 -28.50
N VAL A 201 -0.82 7.94 -28.74
CA VAL A 201 -0.14 6.73 -29.20
C VAL A 201 -0.53 5.64 -28.21
N ASP A 202 -1.45 4.77 -28.61
CA ASP A 202 -1.58 3.45 -27.98
C ASP A 202 -0.28 2.74 -28.36
N ASP A 203 0.83 3.07 -27.68
CA ASP A 203 1.98 2.19 -27.63
C ASP A 203 1.47 0.98 -26.85
N LYS A 204 0.77 0.09 -27.53
CA LYS A 204 0.98 -1.33 -27.31
C LYS A 204 2.42 -1.61 -27.76
N GLN A 205 3.40 -1.05 -27.06
CA GLN A 205 4.69 -1.69 -26.96
C GLN A 205 4.36 -3.04 -26.30
N ILE A 206 4.34 -4.09 -27.12
CA ILE A 206 4.41 -5.44 -26.59
C ILE A 206 5.67 -5.44 -25.73
N ILE A 207 5.52 -5.58 -24.41
CA ILE A 207 6.68 -5.65 -23.53
C ILE A 207 7.44 -6.92 -23.92
N THR A 208 8.62 -6.75 -24.49
CA THR A 208 9.60 -7.83 -24.67
C THR A 208 10.65 -7.74 -23.57
N ARG A 209 11.48 -8.78 -23.43
CA ARG A 209 12.55 -8.82 -22.43
C ARG A 209 13.49 -7.61 -22.47
N GLU A 210 13.76 -7.08 -23.66
CA GLU A 210 14.64 -5.92 -23.87
C GLU A 210 14.02 -4.61 -23.35
N ASN A 211 12.70 -4.58 -23.16
CA ASN A 211 12.00 -3.40 -22.63
C ASN A 211 11.87 -3.43 -21.10
N VAL A 212 12.05 -4.58 -20.46
CA VAL A 212 11.94 -4.72 -19.01
C VAL A 212 13.19 -4.15 -18.34
N LYS A 213 13.01 -3.19 -17.44
CA LYS A 213 14.09 -2.65 -16.60
C LYS A 213 14.04 -3.24 -15.20
N THR A 214 15.18 -3.22 -14.51
CA THR A 214 15.32 -3.67 -13.11
C THR A 214 14.30 -3.01 -12.17
N HIS A 215 13.98 -1.74 -12.43
CA HIS A 215 12.98 -0.98 -11.71
C HIS A 215 11.55 -1.53 -11.89
N ASP A 216 11.22 -2.08 -13.07
CA ASP A 216 9.89 -2.61 -13.36
C ASP A 216 9.68 -3.94 -12.62
N VAL A 217 10.71 -4.79 -12.61
CA VAL A 217 10.78 -6.02 -11.79
C VAL A 217 10.62 -5.69 -10.31
N THR A 218 11.35 -4.69 -9.81
CA THR A 218 11.27 -4.26 -8.41
C THR A 218 9.87 -3.72 -8.05
N ARG A 219 9.16 -3.11 -9.00
CA ARG A 219 7.77 -2.68 -8.79
C ARG A 219 6.81 -3.86 -8.72
N ILE A 220 6.97 -4.85 -9.61
CA ILE A 220 6.16 -6.08 -9.57
C ILE A 220 6.29 -6.77 -8.20
N ILE A 221 7.53 -6.93 -7.69
CA ILE A 221 7.81 -7.57 -6.39
C ILE A 221 7.08 -6.88 -5.21
N ARG A 222 6.87 -5.56 -5.27
CA ARG A 222 6.17 -4.82 -4.18
C ARG A 222 4.70 -5.19 -4.03
N HIS A 223 4.11 -5.82 -5.04
CA HIS A 223 2.76 -6.36 -4.96
C HIS A 223 2.73 -7.78 -4.36
N GLN A 224 3.87 -8.32 -3.94
CA GLN A 224 3.94 -9.57 -3.19
C GLN A 224 3.46 -9.36 -1.76
N THR A 225 2.50 -10.16 -1.31
CA THR A 225 2.01 -10.19 0.07
C THR A 225 3.05 -10.81 1.00
N SER A 226 2.87 -10.64 2.31
CA SER A 226 3.69 -11.31 3.33
C SER A 226 3.66 -12.84 3.23
N THR A 227 2.58 -13.41 2.68
CA THR A 227 2.44 -14.85 2.44
C THR A 227 3.16 -15.33 1.19
N GLY A 228 3.64 -14.42 0.33
CA GLY A 228 4.31 -14.72 -0.94
C GLY A 228 3.42 -14.62 -2.18
N ALA A 229 2.11 -14.44 -2.03
CA ALA A 229 1.16 -14.35 -3.15
C ALA A 229 1.24 -12.97 -3.86
N PHE A 230 0.79 -12.89 -5.12
CA PHE A 230 0.59 -11.62 -5.81
C PHE A 230 -0.89 -11.31 -5.99
N GLN A 231 -1.30 -10.11 -5.58
CA GLN A 231 -2.69 -9.66 -5.73
C GLN A 231 -2.82 -8.80 -6.99
N ALA A 232 -3.87 -9.05 -7.79
CA ALA A 232 -4.18 -8.22 -8.95
C ALA A 232 -4.65 -6.83 -8.49
N SER A 233 -3.71 -5.89 -8.50
CA SER A 233 -3.91 -4.45 -8.37
C SER A 233 -3.77 -3.77 -9.74
N ASP A 234 -4.35 -2.59 -9.89
CA ASP A 234 -4.27 -1.84 -11.15
C ASP A 234 -2.84 -1.47 -11.53
N GLU A 235 -1.98 -1.24 -10.54
CA GLU A 235 -0.56 -0.96 -10.79
C GLU A 235 0.17 -2.22 -11.29
N LEU A 236 -0.03 -3.38 -10.64
CA LEU A 236 0.53 -4.65 -11.12
C LEU A 236 0.05 -4.96 -12.54
N ALA A 237 -1.24 -4.76 -12.80
CA ALA A 237 -1.83 -4.97 -14.11
C ALA A 237 -1.20 -4.06 -15.18
N LYS A 238 -0.98 -2.78 -14.87
CA LYS A 238 -0.28 -1.83 -15.77
C LYS A 238 1.16 -2.22 -16.05
N LEU A 239 1.90 -2.69 -15.05
CA LEU A 239 3.26 -3.23 -15.25
C LEU A 239 3.28 -4.42 -16.21
N MET A 240 2.15 -5.14 -16.31
CA MET A 240 1.95 -6.28 -17.21
C MET A 240 1.16 -5.89 -18.47
N SER A 241 1.13 -4.60 -18.82
CA SER A 241 0.45 -4.05 -20.00
C SER A 241 -1.08 -4.25 -20.05
N PHE A 242 -1.73 -4.36 -18.90
CA PHE A 242 -3.19 -4.29 -18.78
C PHE A 242 -3.59 -2.90 -18.29
N ASN A 243 -4.75 -2.41 -18.73
CA ASN A 243 -5.23 -1.08 -18.32
C ASN A 243 -5.60 -1.02 -16.83
N SER A 244 -5.90 -2.17 -16.24
CA SER A 244 -6.57 -2.32 -14.94
C SER A 244 -6.45 -3.77 -14.46
N SER A 245 -6.65 -3.96 -13.16
CA SER A 245 -6.77 -5.28 -12.56
C SER A 245 -7.98 -6.04 -13.09
N GLY A 246 -9.13 -5.40 -13.34
CA GLY A 246 -10.29 -6.07 -13.92
C GLY A 246 -10.00 -6.65 -15.30
N GLN A 247 -9.40 -5.87 -16.20
CA GLN A 247 -8.98 -6.36 -17.53
C GLN A 247 -8.01 -7.55 -17.44
N LEU A 248 -7.04 -7.49 -16.52
CA LEU A 248 -6.12 -8.59 -16.26
C LEU A 248 -6.88 -9.87 -15.85
N ARG A 249 -7.81 -9.75 -14.90
CA ARG A 249 -8.62 -10.87 -14.40
C ARG A 249 -9.47 -11.47 -15.51
N THR A 250 -10.19 -10.64 -16.27
CA THR A 250 -11.01 -11.10 -17.40
C THR A 250 -10.17 -11.81 -18.47
N ALA A 251 -8.96 -11.30 -18.77
CA ALA A 251 -8.06 -11.94 -19.73
C ALA A 251 -7.59 -13.33 -19.25
N LEU A 252 -7.19 -13.43 -17.98
CA LEU A 252 -6.79 -14.70 -17.38
C LEU A 252 -7.96 -15.70 -17.36
N THR A 253 -9.13 -15.30 -16.84
CA THR A 253 -10.31 -16.17 -16.76
C THR A 253 -10.73 -16.68 -18.14
N ARG A 254 -10.74 -15.82 -19.17
CA ARG A 254 -11.05 -16.22 -20.54
C ARG A 254 -10.06 -17.26 -21.05
N HIS A 255 -8.76 -17.05 -20.84
CA HIS A 255 -7.72 -17.98 -21.29
C HIS A 255 -7.82 -19.33 -20.59
N ILE A 256 -7.94 -19.33 -19.25
CA ILE A 256 -8.05 -20.54 -18.44
C ILE A 256 -9.23 -21.39 -18.89
N ASN A 257 -10.41 -20.78 -19.07
CA ASN A 257 -11.62 -21.47 -19.52
C ASN A 257 -11.53 -22.00 -20.95
N SER A 258 -10.65 -21.43 -21.79
CA SER A 258 -10.37 -21.96 -23.12
C SER A 258 -9.46 -23.19 -23.11
N GLN A 259 -8.56 -23.28 -22.12
CA GLN A 259 -7.54 -24.32 -22.03
C GLN A 259 -7.94 -25.52 -21.16
N SER A 260 -8.81 -25.33 -20.16
CA SER A 260 -9.30 -26.42 -19.29
C SER A 260 -10.77 -26.21 -18.92
N LYS A 261 -11.54 -27.29 -18.97
CA LYS A 261 -12.94 -27.36 -18.48
C LYS A 261 -13.05 -28.04 -17.11
N SER A 262 -11.91 -28.42 -16.51
CA SER A 262 -11.88 -29.12 -15.24
C SER A 262 -12.20 -28.16 -14.10
N ALA A 263 -13.31 -28.37 -13.39
CA ALA A 263 -13.67 -27.60 -12.19
C ALA A 263 -12.58 -27.66 -11.10
N LYS A 264 -11.71 -28.68 -11.12
CA LYS A 264 -10.56 -28.79 -10.20
C LYS A 264 -9.46 -27.76 -10.49
N ILE A 265 -9.50 -27.12 -11.65
CA ILE A 265 -8.54 -26.11 -12.11
C ILE A 265 -9.24 -24.75 -12.20
N THR A 266 -10.36 -24.67 -12.91
CA THR A 266 -11.05 -23.39 -13.17
C THR A 266 -11.59 -22.71 -11.90
N ASN A 267 -11.81 -23.46 -10.81
CA ASN A 267 -12.32 -22.92 -9.55
C ASN A 267 -11.23 -22.32 -8.63
N TYR A 268 -9.95 -22.37 -9.01
CA TYR A 268 -8.92 -21.69 -8.22
C TYR A 268 -9.12 -20.18 -8.21
N GLU A 269 -8.91 -19.56 -7.04
CA GLU A 269 -9.03 -18.12 -6.85
C GLU A 269 -8.15 -17.33 -7.81
N THR A 270 -8.58 -16.13 -8.19
CA THR A 270 -7.83 -15.27 -9.10
C THR A 270 -6.42 -14.95 -8.60
N GLN A 271 -6.20 -14.89 -7.28
CA GLN A 271 -4.88 -14.65 -6.70
C GLN A 271 -3.89 -15.76 -7.05
N VAL A 272 -4.33 -17.02 -7.15
CA VAL A 272 -3.50 -18.14 -7.60
C VAL A 272 -3.02 -17.89 -9.02
N TRP A 273 -3.93 -17.56 -9.93
CA TRP A 273 -3.63 -17.32 -11.34
C TRP A 273 -2.74 -16.10 -11.57
N VAL A 274 -2.96 -15.01 -10.84
CA VAL A 274 -2.12 -13.82 -10.89
C VAL A 274 -0.70 -14.13 -10.37
N THR A 275 -0.59 -14.93 -9.32
CA THR A 275 0.71 -15.35 -8.78
C THR A 275 1.47 -16.19 -9.80
N ILE A 276 0.84 -17.18 -10.45
CA ILE A 276 1.47 -17.98 -11.52
C ILE A 276 1.87 -17.08 -12.70
N LEU A 277 1.01 -16.12 -13.07
CA LEU A 277 1.29 -15.17 -14.15
C LEU A 277 2.57 -14.35 -13.86
N VAL A 278 2.73 -13.85 -12.64
CA VAL A 278 3.93 -13.12 -12.23
C VAL A 278 5.17 -14.01 -12.27
N LEU A 279 5.07 -15.26 -11.82
CA LEU A 279 6.19 -16.22 -11.91
C LEU A 279 6.65 -16.44 -13.35
N TYR A 280 5.72 -16.63 -14.27
CA TYR A 280 6.06 -16.81 -15.70
C TYR A 280 6.50 -15.51 -16.37
N TYR A 281 5.96 -14.36 -15.95
CA TYR A 281 6.47 -13.07 -16.42
C TYR A 281 7.93 -12.88 -16.03
N PHE A 282 8.32 -13.20 -14.78
CA PHE A 282 9.72 -13.17 -14.37
C PHE A 282 10.60 -14.11 -15.19
N ARG A 283 10.16 -15.37 -15.36
CA ARG A 283 10.91 -16.39 -16.10
C ARG A 283 11.10 -16.08 -17.59
N LEU A 284 10.07 -15.53 -18.23
CA LEU A 284 10.03 -15.43 -19.70
C LEU A 284 10.15 -14.00 -20.25
N VAL A 285 9.84 -13.00 -19.44
CA VAL A 285 9.86 -11.57 -19.84
C VAL A 285 10.91 -10.81 -19.03
N GLY A 286 10.97 -11.02 -17.72
CA GLY A 286 11.98 -10.43 -16.83
C GLY A 286 13.27 -11.25 -16.69
N VAL A 287 13.55 -12.16 -17.63
CA VAL A 287 14.61 -13.19 -17.51
C VAL A 287 16.00 -12.62 -17.23
N ASP A 288 16.29 -11.44 -17.79
CA ASP A 288 17.60 -10.78 -17.69
C ASP A 288 17.84 -10.14 -16.28
N HIS A 289 16.83 -10.14 -15.39
CA HIS A 289 16.87 -9.55 -14.03
C HIS A 289 16.70 -10.59 -12.92
N LYS A 290 17.22 -11.81 -13.14
CA LYS A 290 17.06 -12.96 -12.23
C LYS A 290 17.45 -12.65 -10.79
N THR A 291 18.55 -11.92 -10.59
CA THR A 291 19.10 -11.59 -9.26
C THR A 291 18.13 -10.82 -8.38
N GLU A 292 17.19 -10.10 -8.99
CA GLU A 292 16.23 -9.24 -8.32
C GLU A 292 14.97 -10.00 -7.91
N TRP A 293 14.55 -11.01 -8.68
CA TRP A 293 13.27 -11.68 -8.48
C TRP A 293 13.37 -13.13 -7.99
N GLU A 294 14.53 -13.81 -8.00
CA GLU A 294 14.66 -15.23 -7.62
C GLU A 294 14.09 -15.54 -6.22
N GLU A 295 14.42 -14.73 -5.20
CA GLU A 295 13.90 -14.95 -3.84
C GLU A 295 12.39 -14.68 -3.76
N SER A 296 11.90 -13.70 -4.50
CA SER A 296 10.47 -13.43 -4.62
C SER A 296 9.74 -14.59 -5.29
N TYR A 297 10.36 -15.19 -6.31
CA TYR A 297 9.84 -16.36 -7.03
C TYR A 297 9.67 -17.54 -6.06
N LEU A 298 10.70 -17.85 -5.25
CA LEU A 298 10.66 -18.98 -4.32
C LEU A 298 9.57 -18.82 -3.23
N ARG A 299 9.38 -17.61 -2.71
CA ARG A 299 8.28 -17.32 -1.76
C ARG A 299 6.90 -17.54 -2.38
N ALA A 300 6.69 -17.04 -3.59
CA ALA A 300 5.45 -17.22 -4.33
C ALA A 300 5.19 -18.68 -4.70
N TYR A 301 6.24 -19.41 -5.10
CA TYR A 301 6.15 -20.83 -5.39
C TYR A 301 5.75 -21.65 -4.14
N LYS A 302 6.38 -21.38 -2.99
CA LYS A 302 6.02 -22.01 -1.71
C LYS A 302 4.55 -21.78 -1.37
N TRP A 303 4.06 -20.56 -1.55
CA TRP A 303 2.65 -20.24 -1.34
C TRP A 303 1.73 -21.02 -2.29
N LEU A 304 2.06 -21.09 -3.58
CA LEU A 304 1.29 -21.85 -4.58
C LEU A 304 1.22 -23.35 -4.27
N TRP A 305 2.32 -23.95 -3.82
CA TRP A 305 2.36 -25.37 -3.45
C TRP A 305 1.35 -25.72 -2.35
N VAL A 306 1.17 -24.81 -1.38
CA VAL A 306 0.14 -24.92 -0.33
C VAL A 306 -1.26 -24.85 -0.94
N GLN A 307 -1.51 -23.93 -1.90
CA GLN A 307 -2.81 -23.82 -2.57
C GLN A 307 -3.15 -25.07 -3.39
N PHE A 308 -2.16 -25.71 -3.99
CA PHE A 308 -2.34 -26.98 -4.70
C PHE A 308 -2.48 -28.19 -3.78
N LYS A 309 -2.34 -28.01 -2.46
CA LYS A 309 -2.41 -29.09 -1.46
C LYS A 309 -1.43 -30.23 -1.78
N GLY A 310 -0.25 -29.87 -2.27
CA GLY A 310 0.79 -30.81 -2.67
C GLY A 310 0.50 -31.67 -3.92
N LYS A 311 -0.49 -31.29 -4.74
CA LYS A 311 -0.89 -32.07 -5.92
C LYS A 311 -0.10 -31.64 -7.16
N GLU A 312 0.97 -32.36 -7.45
CA GLU A 312 1.87 -32.08 -8.57
C GLU A 312 1.18 -32.06 -9.95
N LYS A 313 0.21 -32.95 -10.19
CA LYS A 313 -0.54 -32.92 -11.47
C LYS A 313 -1.33 -31.62 -11.68
N ILE A 314 -1.85 -31.04 -10.60
CA ILE A 314 -2.60 -29.76 -10.65
C ILE A 314 -1.63 -28.60 -10.91
N GLU A 315 -0.50 -28.60 -10.22
CA GLU A 315 0.57 -27.62 -10.43
C GLU A 315 1.02 -27.61 -11.90
N GLN A 316 1.33 -28.78 -12.46
CA GLN A 316 1.78 -28.93 -13.85
C GLN A 316 0.74 -28.42 -14.86
N GLU A 317 -0.55 -28.73 -14.65
CA GLU A 317 -1.63 -28.24 -15.52
C GLU A 317 -1.78 -26.71 -15.42
N ALA A 318 -1.83 -26.16 -14.20
CA ALA A 318 -2.00 -24.72 -13.98
C ALA A 318 -0.83 -23.90 -14.54
N PHE A 319 0.41 -24.38 -14.36
CA PHE A 319 1.61 -23.72 -14.87
C PHE A 319 1.63 -23.73 -16.40
N LYS A 320 1.29 -24.86 -17.04
CA LYS A 320 1.23 -24.98 -18.50
C LYS A 320 0.20 -24.04 -19.13
N ILE A 321 -0.96 -23.84 -18.49
CA ILE A 321 -2.00 -22.91 -18.97
C ILE A 321 -1.49 -21.47 -18.99
N ILE A 322 -0.78 -21.05 -17.95
CA ILE A 322 -0.26 -19.69 -17.85
C ILE A 322 0.99 -19.49 -18.71
N GLU A 323 1.80 -20.53 -18.88
CA GLU A 323 2.91 -20.50 -19.82
C GLU A 323 2.47 -20.13 -21.24
N SER A 324 1.40 -20.77 -21.74
CA SER A 324 0.87 -20.43 -23.07
C SER A 324 0.34 -19.00 -23.13
N PHE A 325 -0.35 -18.54 -22.08
CA PHE A 325 -0.82 -17.15 -21.98
C PHE A 325 0.32 -16.13 -22.09
N VAL A 326 1.44 -16.37 -21.39
CA VAL A 326 2.60 -15.46 -21.41
C VAL A 326 3.32 -15.51 -22.76
N LYS A 327 3.50 -16.70 -23.35
CA LYS A 327 4.11 -16.85 -24.68
C LYS A 327 3.32 -16.11 -25.76
N GLU A 328 2.00 -16.27 -25.78
CA GLU A 328 1.11 -15.62 -26.74
C GLU A 328 1.09 -14.09 -26.57
N ARG A 329 1.09 -13.61 -25.31
CA ARG A 329 0.91 -12.19 -25.00
C ARG A 329 2.16 -11.34 -25.17
N TYR A 330 3.34 -11.86 -24.82
CA TYR A 330 4.58 -11.07 -24.73
C TYR A 330 5.61 -11.40 -25.82
N SER A 331 5.22 -12.18 -26.83
CA SER A 331 6.10 -12.54 -27.96
C SER A 331 7.45 -13.09 -27.51
N VAL A 332 7.43 -14.05 -26.57
CA VAL A 332 8.62 -14.66 -25.97
C VAL A 332 9.45 -15.33 -27.07
N LYS A 333 10.73 -14.95 -27.19
CA LYS A 333 11.67 -15.50 -28.17
C LYS A 333 12.13 -16.91 -27.79
N GLU A 334 12.50 -17.70 -28.79
CA GLU A 334 12.91 -19.10 -28.60
C GLU A 334 14.18 -19.24 -27.73
N ASP A 335 15.11 -18.29 -27.82
CA ASP A 335 16.35 -18.28 -27.04
C ASP A 335 16.10 -18.14 -25.53
N VAL A 336 14.98 -17.53 -25.12
CA VAL A 336 14.57 -17.43 -23.71
C VAL A 336 14.25 -18.80 -23.12
N MET A 337 13.82 -19.77 -23.92
CA MET A 337 13.53 -21.13 -23.43
C MET A 337 14.78 -21.82 -22.87
N GLN A 338 15.96 -21.56 -23.45
CA GLN A 338 17.22 -22.09 -22.94
C GLN A 338 17.59 -21.48 -21.59
N LEU A 339 17.37 -20.17 -21.42
CA LEU A 339 17.60 -19.47 -20.15
C LEU A 339 16.63 -19.94 -19.06
N ASP A 340 15.38 -20.16 -19.41
CA ASP A 340 14.37 -20.69 -18.50
C ASP A 340 14.70 -22.13 -18.05
N GLU A 341 15.13 -22.99 -18.97
CA GLU A 341 15.57 -24.35 -18.64
C GLU A 341 16.77 -24.34 -17.67
N GLN A 342 17.75 -23.46 -17.90
CA GLN A 342 18.89 -23.27 -17.00
C GLN A 342 18.44 -22.78 -15.62
N PHE A 343 17.48 -21.85 -15.57
CA PHE A 343 16.92 -21.37 -14.31
C PHE A 343 16.21 -22.46 -13.53
N ILE A 344 15.38 -23.27 -14.19
CA ILE A 344 14.66 -24.39 -13.56
C ILE A 344 15.63 -25.42 -12.99
N LYS A 345 16.70 -25.76 -13.72
CA LYS A 345 17.78 -26.62 -13.20
C LYS A 345 18.45 -26.01 -11.97
N HIS A 346 18.74 -24.71 -11.99
CA HIS A 346 19.36 -23.99 -10.86
C HIS A 346 18.51 -23.99 -9.59
N ILE A 347 17.17 -23.91 -9.69
CA ILE A 347 16.29 -23.92 -8.52
C ILE A 347 15.75 -25.31 -8.14
N ALA A 348 16.07 -26.37 -8.88
CA ALA A 348 15.45 -27.69 -8.74
C ALA A 348 15.50 -28.22 -7.29
N ASP A 349 16.66 -28.13 -6.64
CA ASP A 349 16.83 -28.59 -5.25
C ASP A 349 16.01 -27.76 -4.25
N LYS A 350 15.89 -26.44 -4.49
CA LYS A 350 15.06 -25.54 -3.65
C LYS A 350 13.57 -25.88 -3.81
N ILE A 351 13.13 -26.21 -5.03
CA ILE A 351 11.76 -26.62 -5.33
C ILE A 351 11.44 -27.98 -4.74
N ASP A 352 12.33 -28.97 -4.87
CA ASP A 352 12.18 -30.29 -4.24
C ASP A 352 12.06 -30.18 -2.71
N PHE A 353 12.88 -29.32 -2.10
CA PHE A 353 12.79 -29.02 -0.67
C PHE A 353 11.42 -28.44 -0.27
N ILE A 354 10.87 -27.52 -1.07
CA ILE A 354 9.53 -26.96 -0.85
C ILE A 354 8.46 -28.05 -0.99
N LYS A 355 8.55 -28.88 -2.04
CA LYS A 355 7.57 -29.95 -2.33
C LYS A 355 7.48 -30.98 -1.22
N LYS A 356 8.63 -31.33 -0.63
CA LYS A 356 8.75 -32.23 0.54
C LYS A 356 8.32 -31.58 1.86
N GLY A 357 7.67 -30.41 1.82
CA GLY A 357 7.14 -29.72 2.99
C GLY A 357 8.20 -29.10 3.88
N GLY A 358 9.42 -28.88 3.37
CA GLY A 358 10.57 -28.49 4.18
C GLY A 358 11.03 -29.59 5.14
N VAL A 359 10.55 -30.83 4.97
CA VAL A 359 11.04 -31.98 5.73
C VAL A 359 12.29 -32.50 5.01
N SER A 360 13.43 -32.05 5.50
CA SER A 360 14.66 -32.82 5.39
C SER A 360 14.39 -34.25 5.87
N VAL A 361 14.68 -35.24 5.02
CA VAL A 361 15.06 -36.57 5.50
C VAL A 361 16.04 -36.35 6.64
N SER A 362 15.74 -36.96 7.78
CA SER A 362 16.45 -36.89 9.04
C SER A 362 17.96 -37.08 8.88
N ARG A 363 18.64 -35.98 8.56
CA ARG A 363 20.01 -35.68 8.94
C ARG A 363 19.99 -34.25 9.45
N GLY A 364 19.64 -34.14 10.73
CA GLY A 364 19.59 -32.95 11.59
C GLY A 364 19.80 -31.59 10.93
N ILE A 365 18.72 -30.89 10.60
CA ILE A 365 18.71 -29.42 10.63
C ILE A 365 18.09 -29.04 11.97
N SER A 366 18.94 -28.57 12.88
CA SER A 366 18.48 -27.90 14.09
C SER A 366 17.60 -26.71 13.67
N ALA A 367 16.53 -26.43 14.40
CA ALA A 367 15.83 -25.15 14.29
C ALA A 367 16.90 -24.03 14.25
N LYS A 368 16.83 -23.09 13.29
CA LYS A 368 17.81 -22.00 13.18
C LYS A 368 17.97 -21.38 14.57
N LYS A 369 19.20 -21.43 15.09
CA LYS A 369 19.53 -20.98 16.43
C LYS A 369 19.24 -19.48 16.52
N LEU A 370 18.40 -19.09 17.47
CA LEU A 370 18.26 -17.67 17.81
C LEU A 370 19.57 -17.26 18.51
N HIS A 371 20.34 -16.35 17.93
CA HIS A 371 21.59 -15.88 18.53
C HIS A 371 21.34 -14.74 19.53
N GLY A 372 20.27 -13.98 19.35
CA GLY A 372 19.91 -12.84 20.17
C GLY A 372 18.92 -11.91 19.51
N VAL A 373 18.73 -10.73 20.10
CA VAL A 373 17.85 -9.67 19.60
C VAL A 373 18.68 -8.40 19.43
N ALA A 374 18.64 -7.82 18.22
CA ALA A 374 19.16 -6.49 17.97
C ALA A 374 18.09 -5.45 18.32
N ARG A 375 18.44 -4.53 19.22
CA ARG A 375 17.62 -3.39 19.62
C ARG A 375 18.10 -2.16 18.86
N ILE A 376 17.29 -1.68 17.92
CA ILE A 376 17.60 -0.53 17.06
C ILE A 376 16.73 0.66 17.45
N HIS A 377 17.32 1.66 18.08
CA HIS A 377 16.68 2.92 18.44
C HIS A 377 16.95 3.97 17.36
N ILE A 378 15.91 4.30 16.60
CA ILE A 378 15.93 5.39 15.61
C ILE A 378 15.64 6.70 16.36
N VAL A 379 16.69 7.50 16.54
CA VAL A 379 16.64 8.73 17.35
C VAL A 379 16.11 9.89 16.50
N SER A 380 16.90 10.33 15.53
CA SER A 380 16.61 11.52 14.73
C SER A 380 17.30 11.50 13.38
N ALA A 381 16.88 12.36 12.47
CA ALA A 381 17.67 12.72 11.30
C ALA A 381 17.81 14.24 11.20
N LYS A 382 18.84 14.70 10.48
CA LYS A 382 19.11 16.13 10.24
C LYS A 382 19.44 16.39 8.79
N ASN A 383 19.09 17.58 8.32
CA ASN A 383 19.37 18.06 6.96
C ASN A 383 18.89 17.08 5.87
N LEU A 384 17.69 16.50 6.06
CA LEU A 384 17.06 15.67 5.04
C LEU A 384 16.76 16.50 3.79
N MET A 385 16.72 15.82 2.64
CA MET A 385 16.30 16.45 1.40
C MET A 385 14.84 16.86 1.48
N LYS A 386 14.52 18.07 1.00
CA LYS A 386 13.13 18.46 0.72
C LYS A 386 12.67 17.73 -0.53
N ALA A 387 11.98 16.61 -0.36
CA ALA A 387 11.40 15.88 -1.48
C ALA A 387 10.15 16.58 -2.05
N ASP A 388 9.56 17.53 -1.31
CA ASP A 388 8.48 18.45 -1.72
C ASP A 388 8.90 19.53 -2.74
N SER A 389 9.82 19.20 -3.65
CA SER A 389 10.27 20.09 -4.71
C SER A 389 9.44 20.00 -6.00
N TRP A 390 8.35 19.21 -6.05
CA TRP A 390 7.45 19.20 -7.22
C TRP A 390 6.24 20.14 -7.08
N PHE A 391 5.79 20.46 -5.85
CA PHE A 391 4.58 21.27 -5.62
C PHE A 391 4.78 22.55 -4.78
N GLY A 392 6.03 22.95 -4.50
CA GLY A 392 6.35 24.30 -4.02
C GLY A 392 5.95 24.59 -2.57
N GLY A 393 6.89 24.41 -1.65
CA GLY A 393 6.96 25.18 -0.40
C GLY A 393 7.09 24.41 0.93
N GLY A 394 6.93 23.09 0.94
CA GLY A 394 7.01 22.25 2.15
C GLY A 394 8.41 21.67 2.44
N ALA A 395 8.69 21.38 3.72
CA ALA A 395 9.71 20.42 4.13
C ALA A 395 9.15 18.99 4.00
N SER A 396 10.02 17.98 3.97
CA SER A 396 9.60 16.58 3.85
C SER A 396 8.79 16.06 5.04
N ASP A 397 8.03 14.98 4.82
CA ASP A 397 7.26 14.20 5.79
C ASP A 397 7.96 12.86 6.13
N PRO A 398 9.14 12.87 6.81
CA PRO A 398 9.97 11.68 6.87
C PRO A 398 9.46 10.59 7.84
N TYR A 399 9.64 9.34 7.42
CA TYR A 399 9.54 8.15 8.26
C TYR A 399 10.61 7.12 7.87
N VAL A 400 10.93 6.20 8.77
CA VAL A 400 11.99 5.20 8.61
C VAL A 400 11.39 3.80 8.55
N LYS A 401 11.89 2.98 7.64
CA LYS A 401 11.59 1.56 7.51
C LYS A 401 12.84 0.73 7.81
N ILE A 402 12.70 -0.29 8.65
CA ILE A 402 13.76 -1.23 9.02
C ILE A 402 13.57 -2.55 8.26
N ILE A 403 14.57 -2.96 7.48
CA ILE A 403 14.46 -4.07 6.53
C ILE A 403 15.64 -5.02 6.70
N GLY A 404 15.40 -6.32 6.87
CA GLY A 404 16.46 -7.34 6.77
C GLY A 404 16.92 -7.47 5.32
N LEU A 405 18.20 -7.30 5.04
CA LEU A 405 18.70 -7.34 3.66
C LEU A 405 18.65 -8.73 3.06
N SER A 406 18.96 -9.77 3.84
CA SER A 406 18.94 -11.15 3.33
C SER A 406 17.52 -11.70 3.28
N SER A 407 16.67 -11.35 4.25
CA SER A 407 15.28 -11.83 4.32
C SER A 407 14.30 -11.02 3.47
N GLY A 408 14.59 -9.73 3.23
CA GLY A 408 13.65 -8.76 2.68
C GLY A 408 12.51 -8.37 3.65
N GLU A 409 12.53 -8.89 4.88
CA GLU A 409 11.49 -8.69 5.87
C GLU A 409 11.49 -7.26 6.41
N VAL A 410 10.31 -6.66 6.53
CA VAL A 410 10.14 -5.35 7.16
C VAL A 410 9.85 -5.54 8.63
N TYR A 411 10.83 -5.27 9.49
CA TYR A 411 10.71 -5.41 10.94
C TYR A 411 9.88 -4.30 11.58
N GLY A 412 9.77 -3.16 10.92
CA GLY A 412 8.90 -2.08 11.38
C GLY A 412 9.12 -0.75 10.65
N GLU A 413 8.22 0.18 10.94
CA GLU A 413 8.22 1.54 10.42
C GLU A 413 8.03 2.53 11.58
N THR A 414 8.68 3.68 11.52
CA THR A 414 8.41 4.78 12.46
C THR A 414 7.12 5.48 12.09
N ARG A 415 6.61 6.31 13.01
CA ARG A 415 5.60 7.33 12.68
C ARG A 415 6.15 8.27 11.60
N VAL A 416 5.23 8.86 10.85
CA VAL A 416 5.52 9.99 9.96
C VAL A 416 5.67 11.24 10.82
N VAL A 417 6.73 12.01 10.59
CA VAL A 417 6.88 13.36 11.16
C VAL A 417 6.64 14.33 10.02
N TYR A 418 5.55 15.08 10.06
CA TYR A 418 5.16 15.95 8.95
C TYR A 418 5.97 17.24 8.89
N ASN A 419 6.28 17.71 7.68
CA ASN A 419 6.87 19.00 7.34
C ASN A 419 8.14 19.33 8.13
N ASN A 420 9.06 18.37 8.26
CA ASN A 420 10.28 18.53 9.06
C ASN A 420 11.48 17.78 8.44
N ILE A 421 12.50 18.53 8.00
CA ILE A 421 13.77 17.96 7.50
C ILE A 421 14.77 17.58 8.61
N ASN A 422 14.41 17.81 9.87
CA ASN A 422 15.17 17.42 11.07
C ASN A 422 14.26 16.63 12.04
N PRO A 423 13.70 15.48 11.63
CA PRO A 423 12.72 14.75 12.43
C PRO A 423 13.35 14.07 13.65
N GLU A 424 12.55 13.95 14.71
CA GLU A 424 12.84 13.14 15.90
C GLU A 424 11.75 12.07 16.06
N TRP A 425 12.15 10.80 15.93
CA TRP A 425 11.23 9.68 16.06
C TRP A 425 11.27 9.11 17.47
N ASN A 426 12.47 8.91 18.02
CA ASN A 426 12.70 8.24 19.29
C ASN A 426 11.92 6.92 19.39
N GLN A 427 12.05 6.07 18.37
CA GLN A 427 11.34 4.79 18.28
C GLN A 427 12.31 3.61 18.22
N VAL A 428 11.97 2.57 18.96
CA VAL A 428 12.81 1.38 19.14
C VAL A 428 12.19 0.19 18.40
N PHE A 429 13.05 -0.57 17.71
CA PHE A 429 12.70 -1.79 17.01
C PHE A 429 13.53 -2.95 17.56
N TYR A 430 12.92 -4.12 17.64
CA TYR A 430 13.52 -5.34 18.17
C TYR A 430 13.53 -6.41 17.09
N ILE A 431 14.72 -6.84 16.70
CA ILE A 431 14.93 -7.68 15.52
C ILE A 431 15.57 -9.00 15.97
N PRO A 432 14.90 -10.16 15.77
CA PRO A 432 15.49 -11.45 16.09
C PRO A 432 16.62 -11.78 15.11
N ILE A 433 17.78 -12.18 15.65
CA ILE A 433 18.98 -12.50 14.86
C ILE A 433 19.17 -14.00 14.81
N TYR A 434 18.92 -14.58 13.63
CA TYR A 434 19.14 -16.01 13.34
C TYR A 434 20.40 -16.26 12.51
N ASP A 435 20.92 -15.24 11.83
CA ASP A 435 22.17 -15.29 11.07
C ASP A 435 23.02 -14.07 11.43
N LEU A 436 24.22 -14.31 11.93
CA LEU A 436 25.17 -13.27 12.34
C LEU A 436 25.83 -12.56 11.16
N ASN A 437 25.65 -13.07 9.94
CA ASN A 437 26.11 -12.41 8.71
C ASN A 437 25.05 -11.52 8.06
N ASP A 438 23.84 -11.47 8.61
CA ASP A 438 22.78 -10.63 8.07
C ASP A 438 23.09 -9.13 8.25
N LYS A 439 22.43 -8.31 7.44
CA LYS A 439 22.57 -6.85 7.43
C LYS A 439 21.20 -6.21 7.51
N ILE A 440 21.12 -5.10 8.21
CA ILE A 440 19.86 -4.37 8.42
C ILE A 440 19.91 -3.08 7.61
N LYS A 441 18.98 -2.91 6.67
CA LYS A 441 18.81 -1.66 5.94
C LYS A 441 17.85 -0.75 6.70
N ILE A 442 18.35 0.43 7.07
CA ILE A 442 17.57 1.53 7.64
C ILE A 442 17.29 2.51 6.51
N GLN A 443 16.05 2.57 6.03
CA GLN A 443 15.68 3.39 4.88
C GLN A 443 14.69 4.48 5.25
N ILE A 444 15.01 5.72 4.90
CA ILE A 444 14.15 6.88 5.15
C ILE A 444 13.35 7.21 3.89
N TYR A 445 12.07 7.47 4.10
CA TYR A 445 11.09 7.82 3.09
C TYR A 445 10.40 9.14 3.46
N ASP A 446 10.02 9.87 2.43
CA ASP A 446 9.10 11.00 2.47
C ASP A 446 7.69 10.44 2.27
N TYR A 447 6.85 10.58 3.29
CA TYR A 447 5.45 10.20 3.18
C TYR A 447 4.75 11.06 2.14
N ASN A 448 3.84 10.45 1.38
CA ASN A 448 3.08 11.08 0.31
C ASN A 448 1.70 10.41 0.33
N ALA A 449 0.64 11.19 0.56
CA ALA A 449 -0.70 10.63 0.74
C ALA A 449 -1.28 10.01 -0.56
N PHE A 450 -0.83 10.47 -1.74
CA PHE A 450 -1.43 10.11 -3.03
C PHE A 450 -0.44 9.61 -4.09
N PHE A 451 0.87 9.69 -3.80
CA PHE A 451 1.94 9.28 -4.70
C PHE A 451 2.93 8.38 -3.97
N LYS A 452 3.79 7.72 -4.75
CA LYS A 452 4.89 6.92 -4.21
C LYS A 452 5.70 7.74 -3.20
N HIS A 453 5.95 7.16 -2.02
CA HIS A 453 6.88 7.70 -1.05
C HIS A 453 8.28 7.86 -1.66
N VAL A 454 8.87 9.04 -1.52
CA VAL A 454 10.19 9.33 -2.11
C VAL A 454 11.27 8.88 -1.12
N THR A 455 12.26 8.11 -1.54
CA THR A 455 13.34 7.75 -0.62
C THR A 455 14.23 8.96 -0.33
N LEU A 456 14.39 9.31 0.94
CA LEU A 456 15.27 10.39 1.38
C LEU A 456 16.71 9.92 1.56
N GLY A 457 16.91 8.61 1.73
CA GLY A 457 18.21 7.94 1.71
C GLY A 457 18.16 6.63 2.50
N SER A 458 19.28 5.93 2.59
CA SER A 458 19.35 4.69 3.36
C SER A 458 20.74 4.44 3.92
N TYR A 459 20.81 3.71 5.03
CA TYR A 459 22.03 3.18 5.61
C TYR A 459 21.92 1.66 5.73
N VAL A 460 23.04 0.96 5.54
CA VAL A 460 23.13 -0.49 5.76
C VAL A 460 23.99 -0.73 6.99
N LEU A 461 23.37 -1.20 8.06
CA LEU A 461 24.01 -1.60 9.30
C LEU A 461 24.47 -3.06 9.17
N ASP A 462 25.77 -3.29 9.29
CA ASP A 462 26.33 -4.63 9.35
C ASP A 462 26.29 -5.11 10.81
N LEU A 463 25.76 -6.30 11.08
CA LEU A 463 25.74 -6.84 12.44
C LEU A 463 27.15 -6.94 13.04
N LYS A 464 28.17 -7.14 12.21
CA LYS A 464 29.57 -7.22 12.63
C LYS A 464 30.09 -5.92 13.26
N ASP A 465 29.42 -4.79 13.02
CA ASP A 465 29.80 -3.50 13.60
C ASP A 465 29.58 -3.47 15.11
N PHE A 466 28.62 -4.26 15.63
CA PHE A 466 28.20 -4.24 17.03
C PHE A 466 27.99 -5.63 17.66
N VAL A 467 28.12 -6.72 16.89
CA VAL A 467 28.01 -8.11 17.35
C VAL A 467 29.33 -8.85 17.12
N LYS A 468 29.78 -9.63 18.12
CA LYS A 468 31.00 -10.43 18.06
C LYS A 468 30.75 -11.86 18.53
N VAL A 469 31.31 -12.82 17.79
CA VAL A 469 31.41 -14.22 18.23
C VAL A 469 32.73 -14.40 18.99
N LEU A 470 32.63 -14.91 20.21
CA LEU A 470 33.76 -15.24 21.07
C LEU A 470 34.34 -16.61 20.69
N SER A 471 35.58 -16.88 21.12
CA SER A 471 36.27 -18.15 20.82
C SER A 471 35.54 -19.40 21.35
N ASN A 472 34.75 -19.25 22.42
CA ASN A 472 33.91 -20.30 22.99
C ASN A 472 32.55 -20.46 22.27
N GLY A 473 32.31 -19.74 21.17
CA GLY A 473 31.06 -19.77 20.41
C GLY A 473 29.91 -18.95 21.00
N ALA A 474 30.12 -18.28 22.14
CA ALA A 474 29.16 -17.32 22.67
C ALA A 474 29.10 -16.06 21.80
N VAL A 475 27.93 -15.44 21.71
CA VAL A 475 27.72 -14.21 20.96
C VAL A 475 27.55 -13.07 21.96
N THR A 476 28.24 -11.95 21.73
CA THR A 476 28.12 -10.76 22.56
C THR A 476 27.91 -9.51 21.70
N GLY A 477 27.33 -8.49 22.31
CA GLY A 477 27.01 -7.21 21.69
C GLY A 477 27.72 -6.05 22.37
N LYS A 478 28.00 -4.99 21.62
CA LYS A 478 28.33 -3.67 22.17
C LYS A 478 27.30 -2.65 21.72
N LYS A 479 27.18 -1.57 22.49
CA LYS A 479 26.40 -0.40 22.06
C LYS A 479 27.10 0.31 20.92
N LEU A 480 26.37 0.56 19.84
CA LEU A 480 26.79 1.38 18.71
C LEU A 480 25.89 2.62 18.68
N ASP A 481 26.43 3.76 19.08
CA ASP A 481 25.77 5.06 19.00
C ASP A 481 26.44 5.84 17.87
N THR A 482 25.73 6.04 16.75
CA THR A 482 26.36 6.57 15.54
C THR A 482 25.47 7.51 14.75
N THR A 483 26.11 8.49 14.12
CA THR A 483 25.49 9.36 13.11
C THR A 483 26.09 9.03 11.75
N CYS A 484 25.26 8.57 10.81
CA CYS A 484 25.69 8.19 9.47
C CYS A 484 25.10 9.12 8.41
N GLU A 485 25.82 9.26 7.28
CA GLU A 485 25.30 9.97 6.12
C GLU A 485 24.39 9.06 5.29
N LEU A 486 23.23 9.57 4.91
CA LEU A 486 22.24 8.85 4.11
C LEU A 486 22.48 9.01 2.61
N ARG A 487 23.12 10.12 2.23
CA ARG A 487 23.58 10.48 0.88
C ARG A 487 24.84 11.34 1.01
N PRO A 488 25.70 11.40 -0.04
CA PRO A 488 26.87 12.28 -0.02
C PRO A 488 26.49 13.72 0.34
N ASN A 489 27.04 14.24 1.44
CA ASN A 489 26.85 15.62 1.94
C ASN A 489 25.40 16.02 2.28
N LYS A 490 24.44 15.09 2.38
CA LYS A 490 23.03 15.43 2.65
C LYS A 490 22.28 14.32 3.40
N GLY A 491 21.54 14.72 4.44
CA GLY A 491 20.82 13.80 5.32
C GLY A 491 21.76 13.03 6.24
N LYS A 492 21.68 13.31 7.54
CA LYS A 492 22.40 12.56 8.59
C LYS A 492 21.38 11.85 9.47
N LEU A 493 21.54 10.55 9.67
CA LEU A 493 20.70 9.75 10.55
C LEU A 493 21.47 9.42 11.82
N HIS A 494 20.87 9.71 12.98
CA HIS A 494 21.36 9.29 14.28
C HIS A 494 20.52 8.10 14.76
N PHE A 495 21.20 6.98 15.03
CA PHE A 495 20.59 5.80 15.61
C PHE A 495 21.52 5.16 16.63
N ILE A 496 20.92 4.37 17.53
CA ILE A 496 21.62 3.58 18.52
C ILE A 496 21.25 2.11 18.29
N ALA A 497 22.24 1.23 18.20
CA ALA A 497 22.06 -0.20 18.06
C ALA A 497 22.72 -0.94 19.23
N ASP A 498 21.98 -1.85 19.84
CA ASP A 498 22.47 -2.74 20.90
C ASP A 498 22.12 -4.20 20.53
N PHE A 499 22.89 -5.16 21.04
CA PHE A 499 22.60 -6.58 20.84
C PHE A 499 22.52 -7.31 22.17
N HIS A 500 21.41 -8.02 22.36
CA HIS A 500 21.15 -8.85 23.54
C HIS A 500 21.24 -10.32 23.14
N SER A 501 22.28 -10.99 23.61
CA SER A 501 22.53 -12.40 23.31
C SER A 501 21.44 -13.32 23.88
N TYR A 502 21.14 -14.39 23.17
CA TYR A 502 20.27 -15.46 23.61
C TYR A 502 21.07 -16.76 23.79
N SER A 503 20.96 -17.37 24.97
CA SER A 503 21.41 -18.74 25.23
C SER A 503 20.21 -19.59 25.59
N GLU A 504 19.99 -20.72 24.92
CA GLU A 504 18.84 -21.60 25.23
C GLU A 504 18.81 -22.03 26.70
N GLN A 505 19.99 -22.22 27.31
CA GLN A 505 20.11 -22.57 28.73
C GLN A 505 19.49 -21.52 29.65
N ASP A 506 19.58 -20.23 29.32
CA ASP A 506 19.07 -19.14 30.17
C ASP A 506 17.53 -19.17 30.28
N TYR A 507 16.84 -19.83 29.35
CA TYR A 507 15.37 -19.78 29.22
C TYR A 507 14.68 -21.14 29.29
N THR A 508 15.42 -22.26 29.23
CA THR A 508 14.84 -23.61 29.34
C THR A 508 14.96 -24.23 30.73
N THR A 509 15.82 -23.71 31.62
CA THR A 509 16.05 -24.32 32.94
C THR A 509 15.56 -23.48 34.12
N THR A 510 15.18 -22.23 33.90
CA THR A 510 14.82 -21.30 34.97
C THR A 510 13.32 -21.02 34.96
N ILE A 511 12.64 -21.36 36.06
CA ILE A 511 11.25 -20.95 36.27
C ILE A 511 11.19 -19.42 36.33
N ILE A 512 10.41 -18.82 35.44
CA ILE A 512 10.20 -17.38 35.36
C ILE A 512 9.23 -16.97 36.46
N SER A 513 9.68 -16.07 37.33
CA SER A 513 8.97 -15.55 38.49
C SER A 513 9.25 -14.05 38.62
N LYS A 514 8.58 -13.37 39.56
CA LYS A 514 8.81 -11.93 39.79
C LYS A 514 10.26 -11.58 40.13
N SER A 515 11.02 -12.49 40.74
CA SER A 515 12.43 -12.27 41.10
C SER A 515 13.43 -12.71 40.03
N THR A 516 13.02 -13.57 39.09
CA THR A 516 13.90 -14.12 38.04
C THR A 516 13.66 -13.51 36.66
N ILE A 517 12.52 -12.85 36.46
CA ILE A 517 12.21 -12.19 35.20
C ILE A 517 13.13 -10.98 34.96
N THR A 518 13.56 -10.81 33.71
CA THR A 518 14.47 -9.75 33.28
C THR A 518 14.02 -9.14 31.96
N ILE A 519 14.61 -8.01 31.60
CA ILE A 519 14.39 -7.36 30.30
C ILE A 519 14.73 -8.25 29.10
N GLN A 520 15.61 -9.25 29.25
CA GLN A 520 15.96 -10.15 28.15
C GLN A 520 14.79 -11.07 27.78
N HIS A 521 14.01 -11.53 28.77
CA HIS A 521 12.77 -12.28 28.56
C HIS A 521 11.77 -11.47 27.73
N LEU A 522 11.66 -10.17 28.02
CA LEU A 522 10.83 -9.26 27.25
C LEU A 522 11.25 -9.22 25.77
N TYR A 523 12.54 -9.07 25.49
CA TYR A 523 13.05 -8.96 24.12
C TYR A 523 12.77 -10.21 23.28
N ILE A 524 12.78 -11.39 23.89
CA ILE A 524 12.41 -12.62 23.21
C ILE A 524 10.90 -12.63 22.95
N LEU A 525 10.08 -12.33 23.96
CA LEU A 525 8.62 -12.32 23.84
C LEU A 525 8.15 -11.44 22.68
N ILE A 526 8.64 -10.20 22.60
CA ILE A 526 8.23 -9.25 21.56
C ILE A 526 8.61 -9.68 20.14
N THR A 527 9.64 -10.53 19.98
CA THR A 527 10.01 -11.05 18.65
C THR A 527 9.01 -12.06 18.08
N TYR A 528 8.12 -12.60 18.92
CA TYR A 528 7.03 -13.49 18.49
C TYR A 528 5.74 -12.74 18.15
N GLN A 529 5.71 -11.40 18.25
CA GLN A 529 4.54 -10.63 17.84
C GLN A 529 4.47 -10.59 16.31
N ARG A 530 3.33 -11.01 15.75
CA ARG A 530 3.06 -10.95 14.31
C ARG A 530 2.83 -9.51 13.85
N PRO A 531 2.98 -9.22 12.54
CA PRO A 531 2.74 -7.87 12.00
C PRO A 531 1.33 -7.32 12.25
N ASP A 532 0.32 -8.19 12.38
CA ASP A 532 -1.08 -7.81 12.69
C ASP A 532 -1.30 -7.46 14.18
N GLY A 533 -0.26 -7.58 15.01
CA GLY A 533 -0.28 -7.30 16.44
C GLY A 533 -0.59 -8.51 17.33
N GLY A 534 -1.04 -9.62 16.76
CA GLY A 534 -1.34 -10.84 17.50
C GLY A 534 -0.08 -11.64 17.86
N PHE A 535 -0.20 -12.51 18.85
CA PHE A 535 0.82 -13.51 19.18
C PHE A 535 0.34 -14.92 18.82
N GLU A 536 1.23 -15.72 18.26
CA GLU A 536 0.98 -17.13 17.98
C GLU A 536 1.66 -18.00 19.02
N LEU A 537 0.87 -18.76 19.80
CA LEU A 537 1.43 -19.67 20.79
C LEU A 537 2.24 -20.80 20.13
N ASN A 538 3.42 -21.06 20.67
CA ASN A 538 4.35 -22.10 20.26
C ASN A 538 5.12 -22.62 21.49
N ASP A 539 5.85 -23.73 21.35
CA ASP A 539 6.55 -24.36 22.49
C ASP A 539 7.58 -23.45 23.16
N ARG A 540 8.19 -22.52 22.41
CA ARG A 540 9.16 -21.58 22.99
C ARG A 540 8.48 -20.53 23.86
N LEU A 541 7.34 -20.01 23.42
CA LEU A 541 6.49 -19.13 24.22
C LEU A 541 5.90 -19.87 25.44
N ALA A 542 5.51 -21.14 25.27
CA ALA A 542 5.03 -21.95 26.38
C ALA A 542 6.07 -22.06 27.49
N LYS A 543 7.34 -22.30 27.14
CA LYS A 543 8.45 -22.33 28.10
C LYS A 543 8.65 -20.99 28.81
N LEU A 544 8.50 -19.86 28.12
CA LEU A 544 8.55 -18.52 28.74
C LEU A 544 7.37 -18.27 29.71
N LEU A 545 6.33 -19.08 29.64
CA LEU A 545 5.19 -19.08 30.54
C LEU A 545 5.25 -20.22 31.56
N ASN A 546 6.40 -20.91 31.67
CA ASN A 546 6.65 -22.07 32.53
C ASN A 546 5.84 -23.34 32.19
N PHE A 547 5.56 -23.57 30.90
CA PHE A 547 4.96 -24.80 30.38
C PHE A 547 5.94 -25.54 29.48
N ASP A 548 5.92 -26.88 29.49
CA ASP A 548 6.86 -27.68 28.71
C ASP A 548 6.54 -27.65 27.22
N THR A 549 5.24 -27.60 26.87
CA THR A 549 4.74 -27.59 25.49
C THR A 549 3.59 -26.60 25.28
N LYS A 550 3.37 -26.21 24.02
CA LYS A 550 2.22 -25.42 23.60
C LYS A 550 0.91 -26.11 24.00
N GLU A 551 0.79 -27.42 23.80
CA GLU A 551 -0.43 -28.16 24.12
C GLU A 551 -0.77 -28.07 25.61
N GLU A 552 0.24 -28.16 26.49
CA GLU A 552 0.05 -28.04 27.93
C GLU A 552 -0.45 -26.64 28.32
N LEU A 553 0.20 -25.60 27.79
CA LEU A 553 -0.22 -24.20 27.98
C LEU A 553 -1.67 -24.00 27.53
N VAL A 554 -2.00 -24.43 26.31
CA VAL A 554 -3.35 -24.27 25.73
C VAL A 554 -4.38 -25.01 26.58
N LYS A 555 -4.10 -26.25 26.97
CA LYS A 555 -5.01 -27.04 27.81
C LYS A 555 -5.26 -26.39 29.17
N SER A 556 -4.21 -25.92 29.84
CA SER A 556 -4.30 -25.25 31.13
C SER A 556 -5.12 -23.95 31.03
N PHE A 557 -4.84 -23.15 30.00
CA PHE A 557 -5.53 -21.88 29.78
C PHE A 557 -7.01 -22.08 29.37
N THR A 558 -7.31 -23.03 28.48
CA THR A 558 -8.69 -23.36 28.12
C THR A 558 -9.51 -23.80 29.33
N ALA A 559 -8.95 -24.64 30.21
CA ALA A 559 -9.62 -25.07 31.44
C ALA A 559 -9.91 -23.90 32.41
N TYR A 560 -9.12 -22.81 32.35
CA TYR A 560 -9.40 -21.57 33.08
C TYR A 560 -10.58 -20.81 32.45
N ILE A 561 -10.56 -20.64 31.11
CA ILE A 561 -11.63 -19.95 30.36
C ILE A 561 -12.97 -20.70 30.44
N GLU A 562 -12.97 -22.04 30.45
CA GLU A 562 -14.19 -22.84 30.57
C GLU A 562 -14.94 -22.61 31.90
N ARG A 563 -14.26 -22.09 32.93
CA ARG A 563 -14.87 -21.72 34.21
C ARG A 563 -15.59 -20.37 34.16
N GLU A 564 -15.41 -19.58 33.11
CA GLU A 564 -16.07 -18.29 32.93
C GLU A 564 -17.53 -18.49 32.45
N ASN A 565 -18.44 -17.62 32.89
CA ASN A 565 -19.87 -17.69 32.54
C ASN A 565 -20.24 -16.91 31.25
N ASP A 566 -19.28 -16.59 30.38
CA ASP A 566 -19.53 -15.86 29.13
C ASP A 566 -19.20 -16.71 27.90
N ASP A 567 -20.22 -17.10 27.14
CA ASP A 567 -20.06 -17.94 25.95
C ASP A 567 -19.41 -17.20 24.77
N ARG A 568 -19.47 -15.86 24.74
CA ARG A 568 -18.82 -15.04 23.70
C ARG A 568 -17.30 -15.07 23.86
N VAL A 569 -16.86 -15.05 25.12
CA VAL A 569 -15.47 -15.25 25.53
C VAL A 569 -15.04 -16.64 25.06
N LYS A 570 -15.73 -17.71 25.46
CA LYS A 570 -15.38 -19.09 25.07
C LYS A 570 -15.26 -19.31 23.55
N ALA A 571 -16.03 -18.58 22.74
CA ALA A 571 -16.00 -18.66 21.28
C ALA A 571 -14.78 -18.00 20.61
N LEU A 572 -13.95 -17.25 21.35
CA LEU A 572 -12.76 -16.57 20.80
C LEU A 572 -11.69 -17.58 20.35
N HIS A 573 -11.04 -17.26 19.22
CA HIS A 573 -9.92 -18.05 18.69
C HIS A 573 -8.72 -18.08 19.67
N ILE A 574 -8.00 -19.20 19.71
CA ILE A 574 -6.87 -19.41 20.63
C ILE A 574 -5.75 -18.37 20.50
N ASP A 575 -5.54 -17.80 19.31
CA ASP A 575 -4.57 -16.71 19.12
C ASP A 575 -5.00 -15.41 19.82
N THR A 576 -6.30 -15.12 19.88
CA THR A 576 -6.81 -13.97 20.62
C THR A 576 -6.55 -14.17 22.11
N TRP A 577 -6.74 -15.40 22.59
CA TRP A 577 -6.40 -15.78 23.96
C TRP A 577 -4.92 -15.70 24.27
N GLY A 578 -4.07 -16.29 23.43
CA GLY A 578 -2.62 -16.21 23.57
C GLY A 578 -2.12 -14.76 23.58
N THR A 579 -2.71 -13.91 22.73
CA THR A 579 -2.42 -12.47 22.70
C THR A 579 -2.84 -11.80 24.00
N ALA A 580 -4.04 -12.07 24.52
CA ALA A 580 -4.52 -11.51 25.78
C ALA A 580 -3.66 -11.97 26.99
N LEU A 581 -3.30 -13.26 27.03
CA LEU A 581 -2.43 -13.83 28.05
C LEU A 581 -1.06 -13.15 28.07
N LEU A 582 -0.42 -13.03 26.91
CA LEU A 582 0.89 -12.36 26.80
C LEU A 582 0.80 -10.87 27.13
N THR A 583 -0.30 -10.21 26.75
CA THR A 583 -0.56 -8.82 27.11
C THR A 583 -0.69 -8.65 28.63
N ALA A 584 -1.36 -9.58 29.31
CA ALA A 584 -1.45 -9.61 30.77
C ALA A 584 -0.09 -9.93 31.43
N PHE A 585 0.68 -10.84 30.84
CA PHE A 585 2.04 -11.16 31.28
C PHE A 585 2.95 -9.92 31.25
N LEU A 586 2.94 -9.17 30.14
CA LEU A 586 3.69 -7.92 29.99
C LEU A 586 3.32 -6.89 31.08
N LYS A 587 2.01 -6.69 31.29
CA LYS A 587 1.48 -5.77 32.31
C LYS A 587 1.84 -6.16 33.74
N THR A 588 1.92 -7.45 34.04
CA THR A 588 2.01 -7.95 35.41
C THR A 588 3.45 -8.18 35.83
N LEU A 589 4.22 -8.91 35.00
CA LEU A 589 5.57 -9.35 35.37
C LEU A 589 6.67 -8.45 34.77
N LEU A 590 6.39 -7.74 33.68
CA LEU A 590 7.36 -6.86 33.02
C LEU A 590 7.05 -5.36 33.20
N TRP A 591 6.23 -5.00 34.19
CA TRP A 591 5.75 -3.63 34.39
C TRP A 591 6.89 -2.59 34.55
N GLU A 592 8.00 -2.98 35.19
CA GLU A 592 9.18 -2.11 35.39
C GLU A 592 9.83 -1.70 34.05
N HIS A 593 9.63 -2.51 33.00
CA HIS A 593 10.12 -2.26 31.65
C HIS A 593 9.03 -1.71 30.71
N ARG A 594 7.97 -1.08 31.25
CA ARG A 594 6.83 -0.56 30.49
C ARG A 594 7.20 0.24 29.24
N GLN A 595 8.23 1.08 29.33
CA GLN A 595 8.64 1.92 28.20
C GLN A 595 9.10 1.09 26.98
N GLU A 596 9.58 -0.13 27.20
CA GLU A 596 10.10 -0.99 26.15
C GLU A 596 9.02 -1.80 25.43
N TRP A 597 7.91 -2.11 26.10
CA TRP A 597 6.85 -2.96 25.55
C TRP A 597 5.54 -2.23 25.22
N MET A 598 5.41 -0.94 25.54
CA MET A 598 4.17 -0.20 25.33
C MET A 598 3.67 -0.24 23.87
N THR A 599 4.59 -0.17 22.90
CA THR A 599 4.24 -0.27 21.47
C THR A 599 3.72 -1.66 21.11
N THR A 600 4.36 -2.72 21.60
CA THR A 600 3.90 -4.10 21.44
C THR A 600 2.50 -4.28 22.03
N TYR A 601 2.28 -3.73 23.22
CA TYR A 601 0.99 -3.75 23.91
C TYR A 601 -0.11 -3.06 23.10
N THR A 602 0.11 -1.86 22.58
CA THR A 602 -0.89 -1.13 21.80
C THR A 602 -1.28 -1.88 20.52
N LYS A 603 -0.33 -2.53 19.85
CA LYS A 603 -0.62 -3.40 18.70
C LYS A 603 -1.47 -4.62 19.10
N ALA A 604 -1.13 -5.26 20.22
CA ALA A 604 -1.87 -6.40 20.74
C ALA A 604 -3.31 -6.02 21.15
N GLU A 605 -3.51 -4.87 21.79
CA GLU A 605 -4.85 -4.35 22.08
C GLU A 605 -5.65 -4.08 20.82
N THR A 606 -5.06 -3.45 19.80
CA THR A 606 -5.73 -3.17 18.53
C THR A 606 -6.16 -4.48 17.85
N TYR A 607 -5.29 -5.50 17.86
CA TYR A 607 -5.60 -6.84 17.37
C TYR A 607 -6.79 -7.46 18.12
N ILE A 608 -6.76 -7.44 19.46
CA ILE A 608 -7.84 -7.98 20.29
C ILE A 608 -9.15 -7.25 20.00
N CYS A 609 -9.14 -5.91 19.99
CA CYS A 609 -10.33 -5.09 19.70
C CYS A 609 -10.96 -5.46 18.35
N HIS A 610 -10.18 -5.53 17.27
CA HIS A 610 -10.69 -5.92 15.95
C HIS A 610 -11.32 -7.31 15.95
N ARG A 611 -10.72 -8.27 16.65
CA ARG A 611 -11.25 -9.65 16.75
C ARG A 611 -12.50 -9.74 17.61
N THR A 612 -12.64 -8.91 18.64
CA THR A 612 -13.82 -8.89 19.50
C THR A 612 -15.00 -8.12 18.88
N PHE A 613 -14.74 -7.08 18.07
CA PHE A 613 -15.79 -6.35 17.34
C PHE A 613 -16.50 -7.20 16.28
N GLN A 614 -15.86 -8.24 15.75
CA GLN A 614 -16.47 -9.17 14.78
C GLN A 614 -17.52 -10.13 15.42
N ILE A 615 -17.66 -10.11 16.75
CA ILE A 615 -18.54 -11.01 17.52
C ILE A 615 -19.78 -10.24 18.06
N HIS A 616 -19.88 -8.95 17.77
CA HIS A 616 -21.09 -8.13 17.96
C HIS A 616 -21.68 -7.79 16.60
#